data_AF-A0A123U5V0-F1
#
_entry.id   AF-A0A123U5V0-F1
#
_cell.length_a   1.000
_cell.length_b   1.000
_cell.length_c   1.000
_cell.angle_alpha   90.00
_cell.angle_beta   90.00
_cell.angle_gamma   90.00
#
_symmetry.space_group_name_H-M   'P 1'
#
loop_
_entity.id
_entity.type
_entity.pdbx_description
1 polymer ?
#
loop_
_entity_poly.entity_id
_entity_poly.type
_entity_poly.pdbx_seq_one_letter_code
_entity_poly.pdbx_strand_id
1 'polypeptide(L)'
;MLFSLLQFDSLPVEEQLLKNSFHSLRLNPTFDIGRAFKKLDGSWLSFIKETFNSESKVDFFNPSIIDFLNSKLEEFPQMKHEILQKSIYLKQLLGGCKGYVDLKSNSNQIIFFNNILSNWNNFIDSSEFIGEKLVAIISFNKYAEHATEFRRLLSSYNGMWNLTSYSNGWEVVISHIYQSNEFVIKREFLDALEDFEIVTNILESPNLDSDTIDSIAHDIDKIVEEVYYLSGFEYYASKFNEVNSFFLFKEKKIEILQDYLDSVSTIDEEDIYILETDNFDLEIEVNTQTHYFMDKIDEMLDTLYDWEGEVTLDYKGLKSNLSEYLQQKYNNLSWEDDAYDRWRDSQLEERYTIENILNKPLL
;
A
#
# COMPACT_ATOMS: atom_id res chain seq x y z
N MET A 1 21.79 -19.20 8.00
CA MET A 1 21.49 -18.78 6.62
C MET A 1 19.99 -18.84 6.35
N LEU A 2 19.36 -20.03 6.29
CA LEU A 2 17.91 -20.15 6.05
C LEU A 2 17.06 -19.35 7.05
N PHE A 3 17.37 -19.44 8.35
CA PHE A 3 16.68 -18.61 9.35
C PHE A 3 16.95 -17.11 9.21
N SER A 4 18.08 -16.70 8.64
CA SER A 4 18.39 -15.28 8.38
C SER A 4 17.59 -14.77 7.18
N LEU A 5 17.41 -15.60 6.14
CA LEU A 5 16.46 -15.32 5.05
C LEU A 5 15.03 -15.22 5.57
N LEU A 6 14.61 -16.15 6.45
CA LEU A 6 13.27 -16.18 7.05
C LEU A 6 12.93 -14.90 7.84
N GLN A 7 13.93 -14.17 8.38
CA GLN A 7 13.65 -12.97 9.17
C GLN A 7 13.38 -11.72 8.33
N PHE A 8 13.62 -11.72 7.02
CA PHE A 8 13.26 -10.58 6.18
C PHE A 8 11.74 -10.42 6.11
N ASP A 9 11.29 -9.16 6.05
CA ASP A 9 9.89 -8.74 5.96
C ASP A 9 9.20 -9.13 4.65
N SER A 10 9.98 -9.23 3.58
CA SER A 10 9.54 -9.49 2.22
C SER A 10 10.46 -10.51 1.54
N LEU A 11 9.86 -11.37 0.74
CA LEU A 11 10.54 -12.32 -0.15
C LEU A 11 10.05 -12.08 -1.58
N PRO A 12 10.90 -12.26 -2.60
CA PRO A 12 12.30 -12.70 -2.54
C PRO A 12 13.28 -11.58 -2.16
N VAL A 13 14.42 -11.93 -1.55
CA VAL A 13 15.44 -10.98 -1.07
C VAL A 13 16.66 -10.98 -1.98
N GLU A 14 17.26 -9.82 -2.26
CA GLU A 14 18.51 -9.75 -3.01
C GLU A 14 19.61 -10.63 -2.39
N GLU A 15 20.28 -11.41 -3.23
CA GLU A 15 21.30 -12.38 -2.83
C GLU A 15 22.42 -11.72 -2.02
N GLN A 16 22.79 -10.48 -2.37
CA GLN A 16 23.83 -9.74 -1.68
C GLN A 16 23.41 -9.29 -0.28
N LEU A 17 22.14 -8.91 -0.07
CA LEU A 17 21.62 -8.55 1.25
C LEU A 17 21.67 -9.77 2.19
N LEU A 18 21.25 -10.95 1.71
CA LEU A 18 21.32 -12.18 2.49
C LEU A 18 22.77 -12.57 2.84
N LYS A 19 23.72 -12.39 1.90
CA LYS A 19 25.15 -12.60 2.17
C LYS A 19 25.66 -11.67 3.26
N ASN A 20 25.37 -10.36 3.15
CA ASN A 20 25.80 -9.36 4.11
C ASN A 20 25.22 -9.63 5.50
N SER A 21 23.91 -9.95 5.57
CA SER A 21 23.24 -10.36 6.80
C SER A 21 23.89 -11.58 7.44
N PHE A 22 24.17 -12.64 6.66
CA PHE A 22 24.82 -13.82 7.21
C PHE A 22 26.25 -13.53 7.71
N HIS A 23 27.00 -12.71 6.99
CA HIS A 23 28.35 -12.30 7.41
C HIS A 23 28.35 -11.47 8.69
N SER A 24 27.33 -10.64 8.93
CA SER A 24 27.22 -9.86 10.18
C SER A 24 27.08 -10.73 11.43
N LEU A 25 26.53 -11.95 11.29
CA LEU A 25 26.39 -12.89 12.40
C LEU A 25 27.74 -13.40 12.95
N ARG A 26 28.81 -13.33 12.14
CA ARG A 26 30.18 -13.78 12.47
C ARG A 26 30.25 -15.21 13.03
N LEU A 27 29.36 -16.09 12.58
CA LEU A 27 29.21 -17.45 13.12
C LEU A 27 30.38 -18.37 12.76
N ASN A 28 30.82 -18.37 11.50
CA ASN A 28 31.95 -19.18 11.06
C ASN A 28 32.63 -18.55 9.84
N PRO A 29 33.91 -18.13 9.95
CA PRO A 29 34.65 -17.50 8.85
C PRO A 29 34.96 -18.46 7.69
N THR A 30 34.87 -19.78 7.91
CA THR A 30 35.11 -20.80 6.86
C THR A 30 33.85 -21.20 6.10
N PHE A 31 32.67 -20.70 6.50
CA PHE A 31 31.42 -21.03 5.82
C PHE A 31 31.32 -20.30 4.47
N ASP A 32 31.32 -21.08 3.39
CA ASP A 32 31.19 -20.60 2.01
C ASP A 32 29.70 -20.52 1.63
N ILE A 33 29.12 -19.32 1.79
CA ILE A 33 27.71 -19.07 1.50
C ILE A 33 27.38 -19.28 0.01
N GLY A 34 28.29 -18.95 -0.90
CA GLY A 34 28.08 -19.17 -2.34
C GLY A 34 27.97 -20.64 -2.69
N ARG A 35 28.77 -21.50 -2.05
CA ARG A 35 28.63 -22.96 -2.16
C ARG A 35 27.35 -23.47 -1.52
N ALA A 36 26.93 -22.89 -0.40
CA ALA A 36 25.66 -23.25 0.24
C ALA A 36 24.47 -22.93 -0.67
N PHE A 37 24.45 -21.75 -1.29
CA PHE A 37 23.45 -21.36 -2.29
C PHE A 37 23.35 -22.37 -3.44
N LYS A 38 24.47 -22.73 -4.08
CA LYS A 38 24.47 -23.73 -5.16
C LYS A 38 23.96 -25.11 -4.75
N LYS A 39 24.14 -25.51 -3.49
CA LYS A 39 23.67 -26.80 -2.97
C LYS A 39 22.19 -26.79 -2.60
N LEU A 40 21.66 -25.64 -2.23
CA LEU A 40 20.29 -25.47 -1.76
C LEU A 40 19.34 -25.02 -2.87
N ASP A 41 19.88 -24.52 -3.98
CA ASP A 41 19.13 -24.21 -5.20
C ASP A 41 18.33 -25.42 -5.70
N GLY A 42 17.06 -25.19 -6.05
CA GLY A 42 16.11 -26.20 -6.53
C GLY A 42 15.66 -27.21 -5.47
N SER A 43 16.00 -27.01 -4.19
CA SER A 43 15.58 -27.89 -3.10
C SER A 43 15.02 -27.12 -1.90
N TRP A 44 15.78 -26.15 -1.41
CA TRP A 44 15.38 -25.26 -0.30
C TRP A 44 15.19 -23.82 -0.76
N LEU A 45 15.97 -23.39 -1.74
CA LEU A 45 15.96 -22.04 -2.28
C LEU A 45 15.65 -22.04 -3.77
N SER A 46 15.10 -20.93 -4.24
CA SER A 46 14.97 -20.60 -5.67
C SER A 46 15.58 -19.24 -5.94
N PHE A 47 16.22 -19.10 -7.10
CA PHE A 47 16.83 -17.84 -7.53
C PHE A 47 16.02 -17.22 -8.67
N ILE A 48 15.64 -15.96 -8.49
CA ILE A 48 14.82 -15.21 -9.43
C ILE A 48 15.67 -14.08 -10.02
N LYS A 49 15.62 -13.94 -11.34
CA LYS A 49 16.20 -12.83 -12.08
C LYS A 49 15.15 -12.22 -12.98
N GLU A 50 14.90 -10.93 -12.81
CA GLU A 50 13.96 -10.18 -13.64
C GLU A 50 14.53 -9.95 -15.04
N THR A 51 15.84 -9.72 -15.15
CA THR A 51 16.54 -9.60 -16.45
C THR A 51 17.91 -10.25 -16.40
N PHE A 52 18.56 -10.41 -17.55
CA PHE A 52 19.92 -11.00 -17.61
C PHE A 52 20.94 -10.22 -16.75
N ASN A 53 20.73 -8.91 -16.61
CA ASN A 53 21.61 -8.00 -15.87
C ASN A 53 21.12 -7.68 -14.45
N SER A 54 19.92 -8.11 -14.06
CA SER A 54 19.41 -7.81 -12.73
C SER A 54 20.19 -8.58 -11.66
N GLU A 55 20.22 -8.02 -10.46
CA GLU A 55 20.68 -8.76 -9.29
C GLU A 55 19.81 -10.00 -9.08
N SER A 56 20.45 -11.05 -8.57
CA SER A 56 19.81 -12.32 -8.26
C SER A 56 19.04 -12.16 -6.95
N LYS A 57 17.75 -12.49 -6.94
CA LYS A 57 16.94 -12.54 -5.72
C LYS A 57 16.75 -13.98 -5.27
N VAL A 58 16.69 -14.20 -3.96
CA VAL A 58 16.62 -15.50 -3.30
C VAL A 58 15.27 -15.62 -2.62
N ASP A 59 14.56 -16.70 -2.91
CA ASP A 59 13.33 -17.09 -2.23
C ASP A 59 13.46 -18.52 -1.68
N PHE A 60 12.50 -18.93 -0.86
CA PHE A 60 12.28 -20.33 -0.54
C PHE A 60 11.63 -21.04 -1.74
N PHE A 61 12.10 -22.25 -2.01
CA PHE A 61 11.61 -23.04 -3.16
C PHE A 61 10.12 -23.40 -3.06
N ASN A 62 9.58 -23.50 -1.84
CA ASN A 62 8.18 -23.82 -1.57
C ASN A 62 7.74 -23.19 -0.23
N PRO A 63 6.51 -22.65 -0.13
CA PRO A 63 5.94 -22.15 1.13
C PRO A 63 6.04 -23.13 2.32
N SER A 64 5.95 -24.45 2.10
CA SER A 64 6.05 -25.44 3.18
C SER A 64 7.39 -25.41 3.92
N ILE A 65 8.44 -24.88 3.28
CA ILE A 65 9.76 -24.68 3.90
C ILE A 65 9.68 -23.56 4.94
N ILE A 66 8.93 -22.49 4.65
CA ILE A 66 8.70 -21.37 5.57
C ILE A 66 8.01 -21.90 6.82
N ASP A 67 6.93 -22.68 6.66
CA ASP A 67 6.19 -23.29 7.77
C ASP A 67 7.09 -24.19 8.63
N PHE A 68 7.88 -25.04 7.98
CA PHE A 68 8.84 -25.90 8.66
C PHE A 68 9.88 -25.07 9.43
N LEU A 69 10.49 -24.06 8.81
CA LEU A 69 11.49 -23.23 9.47
C LEU A 69 10.89 -22.40 10.62
N ASN A 70 9.66 -21.90 10.48
CA ASN A 70 8.95 -21.21 11.56
C ASN A 70 8.76 -22.14 12.76
N SER A 71 8.27 -23.38 12.55
CA SER A 71 8.15 -24.37 13.63
C SER A 71 9.50 -24.68 14.30
N LYS A 72 10.58 -24.71 13.51
CA LYS A 72 11.93 -24.95 14.05
C LYS A 72 12.48 -23.74 14.80
N LEU A 73 12.14 -22.53 14.39
CA LEU A 73 12.55 -21.31 15.07
C LEU A 73 11.99 -21.25 16.49
N GLU A 74 10.80 -21.79 16.73
CA GLU A 74 10.20 -21.93 18.06
C GLU A 74 11.01 -22.85 18.98
N GLU A 75 11.63 -23.90 18.43
CA GLU A 75 12.54 -24.79 19.16
C GLU A 75 13.90 -24.13 19.47
N PHE A 76 14.29 -23.08 18.72
CA PHE A 76 15.59 -22.40 18.83
C PHE A 76 15.45 -20.87 18.99
N PRO A 77 14.80 -20.36 20.06
CA PRO A 77 14.55 -18.93 20.23
C PRO A 77 15.84 -18.10 20.36
N GLN A 78 16.92 -18.70 20.88
CA GLN A 78 18.22 -18.05 20.96
C GLN A 78 18.79 -17.71 19.57
N MET A 79 18.51 -18.55 18.56
CA MET A 79 18.98 -18.31 17.20
C MET A 79 18.26 -17.14 16.56
N LYS A 80 16.94 -17.02 16.75
CA LYS A 80 16.18 -15.83 16.34
C LYS A 80 16.75 -14.59 17.00
N HIS A 81 16.95 -14.63 18.31
CA HIS A 81 17.48 -13.50 19.08
C HIS A 81 18.86 -13.05 18.58
N GLU A 82 19.77 -13.99 18.32
CA GLU A 82 21.11 -13.68 17.81
C GLU A 82 21.07 -13.06 16.41
N ILE A 83 20.18 -13.54 15.53
CA ILE A 83 19.98 -12.96 14.19
C ILE A 83 19.51 -11.52 14.31
N LEU A 84 18.48 -11.25 15.12
CA LEU A 84 17.92 -9.91 15.27
C LEU A 84 18.92 -8.94 15.91
N GLN A 85 19.63 -9.35 16.97
CA GLN A 85 20.61 -8.50 17.64
C GLN A 85 21.81 -8.12 16.76
N LYS A 86 22.23 -9.01 15.87
CA LYS A 86 23.36 -8.79 14.95
C LYS A 86 22.92 -8.32 13.57
N SER A 87 21.63 -8.05 13.39
CA SER A 87 21.11 -7.56 12.12
C SER A 87 21.72 -6.20 11.78
N ILE A 88 22.05 -6.03 10.52
CA ILE A 88 22.48 -4.76 9.92
C ILE A 88 21.38 -4.18 9.00
N TYR A 89 20.21 -4.81 8.99
CA TYR A 89 19.05 -4.43 8.21
C TYR A 89 17.81 -4.30 9.09
N LEU A 90 17.10 -3.18 9.00
CA LEU A 90 15.81 -2.95 9.63
C LEU A 90 14.74 -3.89 9.07
N LYS A 91 14.81 -4.25 7.77
CA LYS A 91 13.94 -5.26 7.15
C LYS A 91 13.93 -6.61 7.86
N GLN A 92 15.01 -6.97 8.57
CA GLN A 92 15.05 -8.19 9.36
C GLN A 92 14.43 -8.04 10.76
N LEU A 93 14.32 -6.81 11.26
CA LEU A 93 13.70 -6.51 12.56
C LEU A 93 12.18 -6.34 12.45
N LEU A 94 11.67 -6.08 11.25
CA LEU A 94 10.24 -5.96 10.95
C LEU A 94 9.47 -7.28 11.03
N GLY A 95 10.15 -8.43 11.07
CA GLY A 95 9.56 -9.75 11.19
C GLY A 95 8.73 -9.92 12.47
N GLY A 96 7.47 -9.50 12.44
CA GLY A 96 6.55 -9.46 13.59
C GLY A 96 5.99 -8.06 13.94
N CYS A 97 6.35 -7.03 13.18
CA CYS A 97 5.78 -5.68 13.25
C CYS A 97 4.82 -5.51 12.06
N LYS A 98 3.57 -5.96 12.20
CA LYS A 98 2.53 -5.76 11.16
C LYS A 98 1.34 -5.02 11.78
N GLY A 99 0.80 -4.05 11.04
CA GLY A 99 -0.42 -3.31 11.40
C GLY A 99 -0.19 -1.84 11.73
N TYR A 100 -1.29 -1.09 11.81
CA TYR A 100 -1.30 0.34 12.17
C TYR A 100 -0.61 0.59 13.51
N VAL A 101 0.08 1.72 13.61
CA VAL A 101 0.95 2.05 14.73
C VAL A 101 0.12 2.65 15.87
N ASP A 102 -0.51 1.77 16.66
CA ASP A 102 -0.88 2.11 18.05
C ASP A 102 0.23 1.61 18.99
N LEU A 103 1.22 2.47 19.20
CA LEU A 103 2.42 2.18 20.01
C LEU A 103 2.15 1.85 21.48
N LYS A 104 0.89 1.90 21.92
CA LYS A 104 0.50 1.65 23.31
C LYS A 104 0.39 0.17 23.65
N SER A 105 0.30 -0.73 22.68
CA SER A 105 0.00 -2.16 22.94
C SER A 105 0.95 -3.18 22.30
N ASN A 106 1.76 -2.79 21.32
CA ASN A 106 2.58 -3.73 20.55
C ASN A 106 4.06 -3.72 20.97
N SER A 107 4.46 -4.70 21.79
CA SER A 107 5.84 -4.82 22.29
C SER A 107 6.89 -4.97 21.19
N ASN A 108 6.56 -5.61 20.06
CA ASN A 108 7.49 -5.78 18.95
C ASN A 108 7.73 -4.45 18.22
N GLN A 109 6.67 -3.69 17.96
CA GLN A 109 6.79 -2.35 17.40
C GLN A 109 7.62 -1.44 18.33
N ILE A 110 7.35 -1.45 19.63
CA ILE A 110 8.13 -0.67 20.61
C ILE A 110 9.62 -1.05 20.54
N ILE A 111 9.96 -2.35 20.46
CA ILE A 111 11.34 -2.80 20.32
C ILE A 111 11.95 -2.33 18.99
N PHE A 112 11.21 -2.43 17.88
CA PHE A 112 11.65 -1.97 16.57
C PHE A 112 11.97 -0.47 16.58
N PHE A 113 11.04 0.37 17.02
CA PHE A 113 11.23 1.81 17.09
C PHE A 113 12.32 2.22 18.08
N ASN A 114 12.47 1.53 19.23
CA ASN A 114 13.60 1.81 20.11
C ASN A 114 14.96 1.50 19.45
N ASN A 115 15.03 0.41 18.67
CA ASN A 115 16.22 0.10 17.88
C ASN A 115 16.44 1.13 16.77
N ILE A 116 15.37 1.59 16.10
CA ILE A 116 15.45 2.59 15.03
C ILE A 116 16.08 3.89 15.55
N LEU A 117 15.68 4.34 16.75
CA LEU A 117 16.22 5.56 17.36
C LEU A 117 17.65 5.36 17.88
N SER A 118 17.90 4.26 18.59
CA SER A 118 19.18 4.05 19.29
C SER A 118 20.32 3.62 18.36
N ASN A 119 20.00 2.90 17.29
CA ASN A 119 20.96 2.23 16.43
C ASN A 119 20.85 2.64 14.95
N TRP A 120 20.19 3.76 14.64
CA TRP A 120 19.92 4.23 13.27
C TRP A 120 21.11 4.06 12.31
N ASN A 121 22.28 4.58 12.70
CA ASN A 121 23.48 4.58 11.87
C ASN A 121 24.15 3.20 11.71
N ASN A 122 23.66 2.17 12.42
CA ASN A 122 24.16 0.80 12.30
C ASN A 122 23.42 0.01 11.21
N PHE A 123 22.30 0.53 10.69
CA PHE A 123 21.49 -0.12 9.68
C PHE A 123 21.80 0.43 8.29
N ILE A 124 22.00 -0.47 7.33
CA ILE A 124 22.36 -0.10 5.95
C ILE A 124 21.15 0.45 5.19
N ASP A 125 19.98 -0.13 5.44
CA ASP A 125 18.69 0.22 4.84
C ASP A 125 17.97 1.34 5.61
N SER A 126 18.65 2.06 6.52
CA SER A 126 18.01 3.06 7.38
C SER A 126 17.24 4.13 6.58
N SER A 127 17.75 4.53 5.40
CA SER A 127 17.09 5.52 4.55
C SER A 127 15.71 5.10 4.06
N GLU A 128 15.39 3.81 4.06
CA GLU A 128 14.07 3.31 3.66
C GLU A 128 13.01 3.50 4.76
N PHE A 129 13.43 3.77 6.01
CA PHE A 129 12.56 3.81 7.19
C PHE A 129 12.45 5.20 7.82
N ILE A 130 12.53 6.26 7.00
CA ILE A 130 12.51 7.64 7.48
C ILE A 130 11.16 7.98 8.13
N GLY A 131 10.05 7.53 7.55
CA GLY A 131 8.70 7.72 8.10
C GLY A 131 8.56 7.10 9.49
N GLU A 132 9.01 5.87 9.64
CA GLU A 132 9.00 5.15 10.93
C GLU A 132 9.87 5.85 11.97
N LYS A 133 11.03 6.41 11.56
CA LYS A 133 11.87 7.19 12.45
C LYS A 133 11.18 8.48 12.90
N LEU A 134 10.53 9.21 11.98
CA LEU A 134 9.76 10.42 12.32
C LEU A 134 8.66 10.09 13.35
N VAL A 135 7.87 9.05 13.08
CA VAL A 135 6.82 8.57 14.00
C VAL A 135 7.40 8.16 15.35
N ALA A 136 8.55 7.48 15.38
CA ALA A 136 9.21 7.11 16.63
C ALA A 136 9.64 8.32 17.47
N ILE A 137 10.22 9.34 16.81
CA ILE A 137 10.64 10.58 17.47
C ILE A 137 9.44 11.26 18.13
N ILE A 138 8.33 11.37 17.41
CA ILE A 138 7.11 12.02 17.90
C ILE A 138 6.49 11.19 19.03
N SER A 139 6.24 9.91 18.78
CA SER A 139 5.49 9.04 19.68
C SER A 139 6.19 8.77 21.01
N PHE A 140 7.53 8.76 21.02
CA PHE A 140 8.31 8.61 22.25
C PHE A 140 8.70 9.94 22.89
N ASN A 141 8.19 11.07 22.40
CA ASN A 141 8.51 12.43 22.88
C ASN A 141 10.03 12.68 22.90
N LYS A 142 10.69 12.34 21.79
CA LYS A 142 12.14 12.37 21.61
C LYS A 142 12.61 13.52 20.74
N TYR A 143 11.72 14.47 20.43
CA TYR A 143 12.04 15.60 19.57
C TYR A 143 13.27 16.39 20.04
N ALA A 144 13.38 16.69 21.34
CA ALA A 144 14.53 17.44 21.88
C ALA A 144 15.90 16.79 21.58
N GLU A 145 15.96 15.45 21.53
CA GLU A 145 17.18 14.69 21.21
C GLU A 145 17.49 14.68 19.71
N HIS A 146 16.47 14.92 18.86
CA HIS A 146 16.55 14.81 17.40
C HIS A 146 16.21 16.11 16.65
N ALA A 147 16.09 17.25 17.34
CA ALA A 147 15.58 18.50 16.77
C ALA A 147 16.34 18.95 15.51
N THR A 148 17.67 18.84 15.50
CA THR A 148 18.51 19.20 14.35
C THR A 148 18.38 18.23 13.17
N GLU A 149 17.97 16.99 13.42
CA GLU A 149 17.77 15.97 12.40
C GLU A 149 16.34 15.97 11.86
N PHE A 150 15.35 16.37 12.66
CA PHE A 150 13.93 16.26 12.35
C PHE A 150 13.56 16.92 11.02
N ARG A 151 13.99 18.17 10.79
CA ARG A 151 13.77 18.87 9.52
C ARG A 151 14.42 18.16 8.33
N ARG A 152 15.64 17.64 8.51
CA ARG A 152 16.34 16.87 7.47
C ARG A 152 15.58 15.58 7.13
N LEU A 153 14.98 14.92 8.11
CA LEU A 153 14.15 13.75 7.90
C LEU A 153 12.90 14.11 7.11
N LEU A 154 12.18 15.19 7.47
CA LEU A 154 11.04 15.68 6.69
C LEU A 154 11.41 15.98 5.23
N SER A 155 12.51 16.70 4.98
CA SER A 155 12.95 17.03 3.62
C SER A 155 13.33 15.81 2.78
N SER A 156 13.87 14.76 3.40
CA SER A 156 14.34 13.55 2.67
C SER A 156 13.33 12.42 2.62
N TYR A 157 12.16 12.60 3.23
CA TYR A 157 11.13 11.58 3.27
C TYR A 157 10.33 11.55 1.97
N ASN A 158 10.16 10.35 1.41
CA ASN A 158 9.48 10.10 0.14
C ASN A 158 8.05 9.55 0.32
N GLY A 159 7.51 9.52 1.55
CA GLY A 159 6.17 9.02 1.82
C GLY A 159 6.03 7.49 1.88
N MET A 160 7.12 6.72 1.78
CA MET A 160 7.07 5.26 1.93
C MET A 160 6.81 4.83 3.37
N TRP A 161 5.97 3.83 3.54
CA TRP A 161 5.68 3.23 4.84
C TRP A 161 5.78 1.71 4.79
N ASN A 162 6.71 1.13 5.55
CA ASN A 162 7.08 -0.28 5.43
C ASN A 162 6.40 -1.18 6.46
N LEU A 163 5.72 -0.62 7.47
CA LEU A 163 4.99 -1.41 8.47
C LEU A 163 3.63 -1.91 7.95
N THR A 164 3.05 -1.24 6.96
CA THR A 164 1.79 -1.62 6.31
C THR A 164 1.82 -1.29 4.81
N SER A 165 1.54 -2.29 3.96
CA SER A 165 1.75 -2.22 2.51
C SER A 165 0.86 -1.22 1.76
N TYR A 166 -0.25 -0.78 2.35
CA TYR A 166 -1.25 0.07 1.70
C TYR A 166 -1.37 1.45 2.32
N SER A 167 -0.62 1.76 3.37
CA SER A 167 -0.74 3.06 4.03
C SER A 167 0.08 4.10 3.31
N ASN A 168 -0.47 5.31 3.19
CA ASN A 168 0.29 6.47 2.80
C ASN A 168 1.18 6.90 3.96
N GLY A 169 2.49 6.97 3.74
CA GLY A 169 3.41 7.25 4.82
C GLY A 169 3.39 8.69 5.32
N TRP A 170 2.97 9.66 4.48
CA TRP A 170 2.82 11.05 4.92
C TRP A 170 1.57 11.25 5.77
N GLU A 171 0.45 10.62 5.41
CA GLU A 171 -0.76 10.58 6.25
C GLU A 171 -0.44 10.08 7.66
N VAL A 172 0.32 8.99 7.79
CA VAL A 172 0.72 8.46 9.11
C VAL A 172 1.62 9.46 9.86
N VAL A 173 2.61 10.06 9.21
CA VAL A 173 3.50 11.03 9.88
C VAL A 173 2.73 12.27 10.32
N ILE A 174 1.89 12.83 9.45
CA ILE A 174 1.15 14.07 9.68
C ILE A 174 0.10 13.88 10.78
N SER A 175 -0.62 12.76 10.79
CA SER A 175 -1.55 12.42 11.87
C SER A 175 -0.86 12.31 13.23
N HIS A 176 0.36 11.76 13.29
CA HIS A 176 1.15 11.73 14.54
C HIS A 176 1.61 13.13 14.97
N ILE A 177 1.96 14.00 14.01
CA ILE A 177 2.29 15.41 14.31
C ILE A 177 1.05 16.13 14.85
N TYR A 178 -0.10 15.96 14.21
CA TYR A 178 -1.38 16.53 14.64
C TYR A 178 -1.75 16.07 16.06
N GLN A 179 -1.65 14.77 16.35
CA GLN A 179 -1.96 14.20 17.66
C GLN A 179 -0.91 14.51 18.74
N SER A 180 0.27 15.01 18.37
CA SER A 180 1.33 15.34 19.31
C SER A 180 0.91 16.49 20.23
N ASN A 181 1.26 16.39 21.52
CA ASN A 181 1.08 17.50 22.46
C ASN A 181 2.24 18.51 22.41
N GLU A 182 3.30 18.23 21.63
CA GLU A 182 4.46 19.10 21.53
C GLU A 182 4.25 20.20 20.47
N PHE A 183 3.88 21.40 20.92
CA PHE A 183 3.72 22.60 20.08
C PHE A 183 4.91 22.86 19.15
N VAL A 184 6.13 22.58 19.61
CA VAL A 184 7.35 22.82 18.82
C VAL A 184 7.40 21.94 17.58
N ILE A 185 6.96 20.68 17.65
CA ILE A 185 6.93 19.77 16.50
C ILE A 185 5.98 20.30 15.43
N LYS A 186 4.78 20.72 15.85
CA LYS A 186 3.74 21.29 14.98
C LYS A 186 4.26 22.53 14.25
N ARG A 187 4.85 23.47 14.99
CA ARG A 187 5.43 24.69 14.40
C ARG A 187 6.54 24.37 13.40
N GLU A 188 7.49 23.51 13.77
CA GLU A 188 8.63 23.17 12.90
C GLU A 188 8.19 22.41 11.64
N PHE A 189 7.14 21.60 11.74
CA PHE A 189 6.51 20.97 10.58
C PHE A 189 5.91 22.00 9.64
N LEU A 190 5.10 22.93 10.14
CA LEU A 190 4.53 23.99 9.30
C LEU A 190 5.62 24.90 8.68
N ASP A 191 6.67 25.22 9.43
CA ASP A 191 7.84 25.96 8.91
C ASP A 191 8.63 25.16 7.86
N ALA A 192 8.52 23.82 7.88
CA ALA A 192 9.08 22.95 6.85
C ALA A 192 8.21 22.91 5.59
N LEU A 193 6.88 22.99 5.71
CA LEU A 193 5.96 23.04 4.57
C LEU A 193 6.09 24.30 3.70
N GLU A 194 6.81 25.33 4.16
CA GLU A 194 7.22 26.45 3.30
C GLU A 194 8.19 26.00 2.18
N ASP A 195 8.86 24.87 2.36
CA ASP A 195 9.67 24.23 1.32
C ASP A 195 8.77 23.48 0.33
N PHE A 196 8.78 23.94 -0.92
CA PHE A 196 7.98 23.34 -1.99
C PHE A 196 8.34 21.87 -2.26
N GLU A 197 9.59 21.45 -1.99
CA GLU A 197 10.00 20.05 -2.17
C GLU A 197 9.26 19.12 -1.21
N ILE A 198 9.04 19.54 0.04
CA ILE A 198 8.29 18.74 1.02
C ILE A 198 6.83 18.62 0.61
N VAL A 199 6.21 19.73 0.18
CA VAL A 199 4.83 19.71 -0.31
C VAL A 199 4.70 18.79 -1.53
N THR A 200 5.66 18.84 -2.44
CA THR A 200 5.71 17.93 -3.60
C THR A 200 5.84 16.48 -3.15
N ASN A 201 6.70 16.17 -2.19
CA ASN A 201 6.86 14.81 -1.66
C ASN A 201 5.60 14.28 -0.97
N ILE A 202 4.77 15.16 -0.39
CA ILE A 202 3.46 14.79 0.16
C ILE A 202 2.49 14.47 -0.98
N LEU A 203 2.41 15.33 -2.00
CA LEU A 203 1.46 15.18 -3.11
C LEU A 203 1.83 14.05 -4.07
N GLU A 204 3.11 13.73 -4.24
CA GLU A 204 3.59 12.64 -5.09
C GLU A 204 3.86 11.36 -4.28
N SER A 205 3.24 11.24 -3.11
CA SER A 205 3.50 10.13 -2.21
C SER A 205 2.84 8.82 -2.67
N PRO A 206 3.47 7.67 -2.40
CA PRO A 206 2.90 6.36 -2.72
C PRO A 206 1.56 6.15 -2.01
N ASN A 207 0.62 5.47 -2.68
CA ASN A 207 -0.73 5.19 -2.17
C ASN A 207 -1.51 6.45 -1.76
N LEU A 208 -1.31 7.57 -2.44
CA LEU A 208 -2.13 8.76 -2.25
C LEU A 208 -3.45 8.60 -3.03
N ASP A 209 -4.54 8.35 -2.30
CA ASP A 209 -5.89 8.31 -2.85
C ASP A 209 -6.74 9.52 -2.40
N SER A 210 -8.00 9.53 -2.83
CA SER A 210 -8.96 10.61 -2.58
C SER A 210 -9.18 10.86 -1.09
N ASP A 211 -9.29 9.82 -0.28
CA ASP A 211 -9.59 9.93 1.15
C ASP A 211 -8.33 10.34 1.93
N THR A 212 -7.18 9.81 1.49
CA THR A 212 -5.88 10.12 2.07
C THR A 212 -5.54 11.61 1.91
N ILE A 213 -5.76 12.19 0.73
CA ILE A 213 -5.49 13.61 0.51
C ILE A 213 -6.44 14.51 1.33
N ASP A 214 -7.69 14.09 1.52
CA ASP A 214 -8.64 14.78 2.42
C ASP A 214 -8.12 14.76 3.87
N SER A 215 -7.69 13.59 4.36
CA SER A 215 -7.16 13.44 5.72
C SER A 215 -5.88 14.25 5.95
N ILE A 216 -4.96 14.23 4.99
CA ILE A 216 -3.73 15.03 5.06
C ILE A 216 -4.06 16.53 5.12
N ALA A 217 -4.92 17.02 4.22
CA ALA A 217 -5.31 18.43 4.20
C ALA A 217 -5.98 18.84 5.51
N HIS A 218 -6.91 18.01 6.01
CA HIS A 218 -7.59 18.23 7.28
C HIS A 218 -6.61 18.34 8.46
N ASP A 219 -5.69 17.39 8.60
CA ASP A 219 -4.74 17.37 9.71
C ASP A 219 -3.79 18.57 9.65
N ILE A 220 -3.30 18.96 8.46
CA ILE A 220 -2.48 20.16 8.29
C ILE A 220 -3.25 21.40 8.73
N ASP A 221 -4.49 21.57 8.28
CA ASP A 221 -5.32 22.72 8.68
C ASP A 221 -5.57 22.76 10.18
N LYS A 222 -5.79 21.60 10.82
CA LYS A 222 -5.91 21.54 12.28
C LYS A 222 -4.63 21.89 13.00
N ILE A 223 -3.48 21.51 12.47
CA ILE A 223 -2.18 21.94 12.99
C ILE A 223 -2.03 23.45 12.86
N VAL A 224 -2.38 24.04 11.71
CA VAL A 224 -2.35 25.50 11.47
C VAL A 224 -3.24 26.23 12.47
N GLU A 225 -4.50 25.79 12.62
CA GLU A 225 -5.46 26.35 13.57
C GLU A 225 -4.88 26.36 15.00
N GLU A 226 -4.38 25.23 15.46
CA GLU A 226 -3.80 25.10 16.80
C GLU A 226 -2.55 25.99 16.98
N VAL A 227 -1.63 26.00 16.01
CA VAL A 227 -0.41 26.81 16.09
C VAL A 227 -0.74 28.31 16.08
N TYR A 228 -1.69 28.72 15.24
CA TYR A 228 -2.15 30.10 15.16
C TYR A 228 -2.74 30.58 16.50
N TYR A 229 -3.59 29.78 17.15
CA TYR A 229 -4.14 30.13 18.46
C TYR A 229 -3.09 30.17 19.57
N LEU A 230 -2.17 29.19 19.61
CA LEU A 230 -1.15 29.10 20.66
C LEU A 230 -0.01 30.10 20.52
N SER A 231 0.27 30.57 19.30
CA SER A 231 1.28 31.60 19.02
C SER A 231 0.81 33.03 19.34
N GLY A 232 -0.43 33.21 19.84
CA GLY A 232 -0.99 34.53 20.11
C GLY A 232 -1.23 35.35 18.84
N PHE A 233 -1.52 34.69 17.72
CA PHE A 233 -1.73 35.31 16.41
C PHE A 233 -0.47 35.93 15.77
N GLU A 234 0.72 35.63 16.31
CA GLU A 234 2.00 36.06 15.75
C GLU A 234 2.67 35.00 14.85
N TYR A 235 2.03 33.84 14.63
CA TYR A 235 2.55 32.87 13.68
C TYR A 235 2.45 33.41 12.24
N TYR A 236 3.51 33.22 11.45
CA TYR A 236 3.66 33.75 10.07
C TYR A 236 4.11 32.66 9.08
N ALA A 237 3.49 31.46 9.06
CA ALA A 237 3.62 30.62 7.86
C ALA A 237 2.86 31.30 6.72
N SER A 238 3.58 32.05 5.89
CA SER A 238 3.00 32.95 4.88
C SER A 238 2.03 32.24 3.93
N LYS A 239 2.28 30.97 3.62
CA LYS A 239 1.47 30.18 2.69
C LYS A 239 0.20 29.59 3.30
N PHE A 240 0.24 29.16 4.57
CA PHE A 240 -0.86 28.44 5.23
C PHE A 240 -1.71 29.32 6.15
N ASN A 241 -1.20 30.51 6.53
CA ASN A 241 -1.99 31.49 7.26
C ASN A 241 -3.01 32.23 6.39
N GLU A 242 -2.74 32.33 5.08
CA GLU A 242 -3.58 33.07 4.13
C GLU A 242 -4.44 32.15 3.27
N VAL A 243 -4.07 30.87 3.14
CA VAL A 243 -4.68 29.90 2.23
C VAL A 243 -4.81 28.55 2.93
N ASN A 244 -6.02 27.98 2.89
CA ASN A 244 -6.32 26.67 3.43
C ASN A 244 -5.65 25.53 2.61
N SER A 245 -5.26 24.42 3.25
CA SER A 245 -4.63 23.27 2.59
C SER A 245 -5.48 22.62 1.49
N PHE A 246 -6.81 22.60 1.62
CA PHE A 246 -7.74 22.16 0.58
C PHE A 246 -7.57 22.96 -0.71
N PHE A 247 -7.37 24.28 -0.63
CA PHE A 247 -7.07 25.08 -1.82
C PHE A 247 -5.72 24.70 -2.42
N LEU A 248 -4.69 24.51 -1.58
CA LEU A 248 -3.34 24.18 -2.05
C LEU A 248 -3.25 22.81 -2.73
N PHE A 249 -4.06 21.85 -2.30
CA PHE A 249 -4.01 20.47 -2.77
C PHE A 249 -5.09 20.15 -3.81
N LYS A 250 -5.94 21.12 -4.13
CA LYS A 250 -7.11 20.95 -5.02
C LYS A 250 -6.73 20.33 -6.37
N GLU A 251 -5.70 20.84 -7.03
CA GLU A 251 -5.29 20.33 -8.34
C GLU A 251 -4.90 18.85 -8.26
N LYS A 252 -4.24 18.42 -7.17
CA LYS A 252 -3.90 17.01 -6.99
C LYS A 252 -5.13 16.15 -6.66
N LYS A 253 -6.09 16.67 -5.89
CA LYS A 253 -7.39 16.00 -5.67
C LYS A 253 -8.10 15.77 -7.01
N ILE A 254 -8.14 16.78 -7.88
CA ILE A 254 -8.74 16.67 -9.22
C ILE A 254 -8.00 15.63 -10.07
N GLU A 255 -6.67 15.63 -10.06
CA GLU A 255 -5.85 14.63 -10.77
C GLU A 255 -6.17 13.20 -10.31
N ILE A 256 -6.23 12.95 -9.00
CA ILE A 256 -6.57 11.62 -8.43
C ILE A 256 -7.97 11.17 -8.87
N LEU A 257 -8.96 12.07 -8.82
CA LEU A 257 -10.32 11.76 -9.24
C LEU A 257 -10.41 11.52 -10.75
N GLN A 258 -9.63 12.25 -11.56
CA GLN A 258 -9.57 12.03 -13.00
C GLN A 258 -8.92 10.69 -13.33
N ASP A 259 -7.83 10.32 -12.66
CA ASP A 259 -7.18 9.02 -12.82
C ASP A 259 -8.11 7.86 -12.42
N TYR A 260 -8.91 8.05 -11.36
CA TYR A 260 -9.95 7.10 -10.96
C TYR A 260 -11.00 6.90 -12.08
N LEU A 261 -11.46 7.97 -12.73
CA LEU A 261 -12.44 7.90 -13.83
C LEU A 261 -11.85 7.29 -15.12
N ASP A 262 -10.58 7.56 -15.40
CA ASP A 262 -9.93 7.11 -16.63
C ASP A 262 -9.37 5.68 -16.54
N SER A 263 -9.21 5.13 -15.32
CA SER A 263 -8.69 3.78 -15.12
C SER A 263 -9.71 2.70 -15.47
N VAL A 264 -9.25 1.70 -16.23
CA VAL A 264 -10.03 0.48 -16.50
C VAL A 264 -10.16 -0.38 -15.24
N SER A 265 -9.15 -0.38 -14.36
CA SER A 265 -9.19 -1.18 -13.12
C SER A 265 -10.30 -0.73 -12.19
N THR A 266 -10.64 0.56 -12.21
CA THR A 266 -11.78 1.09 -11.46
C THR A 266 -13.07 0.34 -11.83
N ILE A 267 -13.32 0.16 -13.12
CA ILE A 267 -14.52 -0.53 -13.60
C ILE A 267 -14.53 -2.01 -13.19
N ASP A 268 -13.37 -2.65 -13.12
CA ASP A 268 -13.26 -4.05 -12.67
C ASP A 268 -13.47 -4.20 -11.15
N GLU A 269 -13.06 -3.20 -10.38
CA GLU A 269 -13.20 -3.16 -8.91
C GLU A 269 -14.63 -2.77 -8.49
N GLU A 270 -15.28 -1.90 -9.25
CA GLU A 270 -16.69 -1.57 -9.05
C GLU A 270 -17.58 -2.71 -9.57
N ASP A 271 -18.54 -3.18 -8.75
CA ASP A 271 -19.48 -4.25 -9.13
C ASP A 271 -20.56 -3.75 -10.11
N ILE A 272 -20.14 -3.34 -11.30
CA ILE A 272 -20.99 -2.73 -12.33
C ILE A 272 -21.85 -3.82 -12.96
N TYR A 273 -23.15 -3.80 -12.69
CA TYR A 273 -24.11 -4.77 -13.22
C TYR A 273 -24.87 -4.22 -14.42
N ILE A 274 -25.29 -5.13 -15.31
CA ILE A 274 -26.22 -4.78 -16.40
C ILE A 274 -27.63 -4.74 -15.81
N LEU A 275 -28.29 -3.59 -15.93
CA LEU A 275 -29.62 -3.36 -15.37
C LEU A 275 -30.71 -4.21 -16.05
N GLU A 276 -30.68 -4.31 -17.39
CA GLU A 276 -31.65 -5.08 -18.17
C GLU A 276 -30.98 -5.95 -19.24
N THR A 277 -31.15 -7.28 -19.14
CA THR A 277 -30.63 -8.25 -20.11
C THR A 277 -31.52 -8.41 -21.34
N ASP A 278 -32.84 -8.33 -21.15
CA ASP A 278 -33.84 -8.65 -22.19
C ASP A 278 -34.02 -7.53 -23.23
N ASN A 279 -33.64 -6.29 -22.88
CA ASN A 279 -33.71 -5.10 -23.73
C ASN A 279 -32.43 -4.26 -23.62
N PHE A 280 -31.29 -4.93 -23.65
CA PHE A 280 -29.98 -4.30 -23.52
C PHE A 280 -29.78 -3.20 -24.57
N ASP A 281 -29.60 -1.97 -24.08
CA ASP A 281 -29.21 -0.81 -24.87
C ASP A 281 -27.91 -0.26 -24.26
N LEU A 282 -26.82 -0.39 -25.03
CA LEU A 282 -25.49 0.01 -24.58
C LEU A 282 -25.42 1.49 -24.22
N GLU A 283 -26.11 2.37 -24.96
CA GLU A 283 -26.08 3.81 -24.69
C GLU A 283 -26.81 4.14 -23.39
N ILE A 284 -27.95 3.50 -23.13
CA ILE A 284 -28.70 3.66 -21.88
C ILE A 284 -27.87 3.15 -20.70
N GLU A 285 -27.25 1.97 -20.84
CA GLU A 285 -26.47 1.37 -19.76
C GLU A 285 -25.23 2.22 -19.44
N VAL A 286 -24.47 2.63 -20.46
CA VAL A 286 -23.30 3.51 -20.30
C VAL A 286 -23.70 4.82 -19.64
N ASN A 287 -24.80 5.45 -20.06
CA ASN A 287 -25.26 6.69 -19.45
C ASN A 287 -25.68 6.48 -17.99
N THR A 288 -26.36 5.38 -17.67
CA THR A 288 -26.79 5.11 -16.30
C THR A 288 -25.59 4.89 -15.38
N GLN A 289 -24.64 4.06 -15.80
CA GLN A 289 -23.41 3.84 -15.04
C GLN A 289 -22.56 5.12 -14.96
N THR A 290 -22.54 5.96 -16.00
CA THR A 290 -21.89 7.29 -15.91
C THR A 290 -22.48 8.13 -14.77
N HIS A 291 -23.81 8.19 -14.62
CA HIS A 291 -24.43 8.95 -13.54
C HIS A 291 -24.09 8.38 -12.17
N TYR A 292 -24.02 7.05 -12.03
CA TYR A 292 -23.55 6.41 -10.80
C TYR A 292 -22.14 6.89 -10.41
N PHE A 293 -21.22 6.95 -11.37
CA PHE A 293 -19.87 7.50 -11.12
C PHE A 293 -19.88 8.99 -10.82
N MET A 294 -20.75 9.78 -11.46
CA MET A 294 -20.91 11.21 -11.14
C MET A 294 -21.34 11.41 -9.69
N ASP A 295 -22.36 10.66 -9.24
CA ASP A 295 -22.84 10.70 -7.85
C ASP A 295 -21.71 10.30 -6.87
N LYS A 296 -20.91 9.29 -7.22
CA LYS A 296 -19.77 8.85 -6.40
C LYS A 296 -18.65 9.88 -6.33
N ILE A 297 -18.36 10.56 -7.44
CA ILE A 297 -17.41 11.68 -7.46
C ILE A 297 -17.91 12.83 -6.59
N ASP A 298 -19.21 13.14 -6.65
CA ASP A 298 -19.82 14.15 -5.79
C ASP A 298 -19.72 13.75 -4.30
N GLU A 299 -19.83 12.46 -3.97
CA GLU A 299 -19.55 11.92 -2.62
C GLU A 299 -18.06 12.04 -2.23
N MET A 300 -17.12 11.78 -3.15
CA MET A 300 -15.69 11.95 -2.88
C MET A 300 -15.26 13.42 -2.75
N LEU A 301 -16.08 14.33 -3.29
CA LEU A 301 -15.97 15.78 -3.15
C LEU A 301 -16.89 16.32 -2.03
N ASP A 302 -17.48 15.44 -1.20
CA ASP A 302 -18.52 15.80 -0.25
C ASP A 302 -18.16 17.02 0.61
N THR A 303 -19.21 17.72 0.99
CA THR A 303 -19.32 18.94 1.78
C THR A 303 -18.60 18.97 3.13
N LEU A 304 -18.07 17.83 3.61
CA LEU A 304 -17.21 17.79 4.79
C LEU A 304 -15.92 18.60 4.61
N TYR A 305 -15.46 18.73 3.37
CA TYR A 305 -14.22 19.41 3.01
C TYR A 305 -14.50 20.50 1.96
N ASP A 306 -14.04 21.72 2.23
CA ASP A 306 -14.28 22.86 1.34
C ASP A 306 -13.20 22.90 0.25
N TRP A 307 -13.33 22.02 -0.74
CA TRP A 307 -12.51 22.02 -1.96
C TRP A 307 -12.88 23.22 -2.86
N GLU A 308 -12.66 24.44 -2.36
CA GLU A 308 -13.14 25.73 -2.87
C GLU A 308 -13.22 25.82 -4.41
N GLY A 309 -14.36 26.28 -4.93
CA GLY A 309 -14.58 26.58 -6.36
C GLY A 309 -15.10 25.40 -7.19
N GLU A 310 -15.33 25.62 -8.49
CA GLU A 310 -15.85 24.57 -9.38
C GLU A 310 -14.78 23.49 -9.62
N VAL A 311 -15.17 22.23 -9.54
CA VAL A 311 -14.36 21.07 -9.94
C VAL A 311 -14.91 20.58 -11.27
N THR A 312 -14.06 20.49 -12.29
CA THR A 312 -14.45 20.04 -13.63
C THR A 312 -13.64 18.81 -14.00
N LEU A 313 -14.33 17.70 -14.27
CA LEU A 313 -13.75 16.41 -14.65
C LEU A 313 -14.20 16.01 -16.06
N ASP A 314 -13.34 15.30 -16.80
CA ASP A 314 -13.66 14.75 -18.13
C ASP A 314 -14.14 13.30 -18.00
N TYR A 315 -15.40 13.05 -18.36
CA TYR A 315 -16.03 11.72 -18.30
C TYR A 315 -15.89 10.92 -19.61
N LYS A 316 -15.16 11.42 -20.61
CA LYS A 316 -15.00 10.70 -21.89
C LYS A 316 -14.24 9.38 -21.74
N GLY A 317 -13.18 9.36 -20.93
CA GLY A 317 -12.40 8.15 -20.65
C GLY A 317 -13.28 7.08 -20.01
N LEU A 318 -13.95 7.44 -18.92
CA LEU A 318 -14.94 6.59 -18.26
C LEU A 318 -15.98 6.04 -19.25
N LYS A 319 -16.63 6.90 -20.05
CA LYS A 319 -17.66 6.47 -21.01
C LYS A 319 -17.12 5.47 -22.03
N SER A 320 -15.90 5.68 -22.52
CA SER A 320 -15.24 4.76 -23.44
C SER A 320 -15.00 3.40 -22.80
N ASN A 321 -14.45 3.39 -21.58
CA ASN A 321 -14.13 2.17 -20.85
C ASN A 321 -15.41 1.40 -20.45
N LEU A 322 -16.45 2.09 -19.98
CA LEU A 322 -17.76 1.51 -19.67
C LEU A 322 -18.40 0.86 -20.90
N SER A 323 -18.33 1.54 -22.05
CA SER A 323 -18.88 1.01 -23.31
C SER A 323 -18.22 -0.31 -23.69
N GLU A 324 -16.89 -0.39 -23.60
CA GLU A 324 -16.16 -1.62 -23.88
C GLU A 324 -16.49 -2.72 -22.87
N TYR A 325 -16.45 -2.41 -21.56
CA TYR A 325 -16.71 -3.37 -20.49
C TYR A 325 -18.13 -3.94 -20.54
N LEU A 326 -19.16 -3.08 -20.63
CA LEU A 326 -20.56 -3.49 -20.63
C LEU A 326 -20.90 -4.31 -21.88
N GLN A 327 -20.35 -3.95 -23.03
CA GLN A 327 -20.53 -4.73 -24.26
C GLN A 327 -19.90 -6.13 -24.13
N GLN A 328 -18.71 -6.23 -23.54
CA GLN A 328 -18.07 -7.52 -23.28
C GLN A 328 -18.86 -8.36 -22.29
N LYS A 329 -19.31 -7.76 -21.18
CA LYS A 329 -20.12 -8.41 -20.14
C LYS A 329 -21.44 -8.94 -20.70
N TYR A 330 -22.14 -8.14 -21.51
CA TYR A 330 -23.37 -8.55 -22.18
C TYR A 330 -23.13 -9.72 -23.14
N ASN A 331 -22.08 -9.64 -23.96
CA ASN A 331 -21.74 -10.72 -24.87
C ASN A 331 -21.53 -12.02 -24.09
N ASN A 332 -20.75 -12.00 -23.01
CA ASN A 332 -20.48 -13.19 -22.19
C ASN A 332 -21.76 -13.81 -21.63
N LEU A 333 -22.69 -13.00 -21.12
CA LEU A 333 -24.00 -13.49 -20.65
C LEU A 333 -24.81 -14.12 -21.79
N SER A 334 -24.85 -13.48 -22.96
CA SER A 334 -25.53 -14.03 -24.13
C SER A 334 -24.93 -15.36 -24.59
N TRP A 335 -23.61 -15.53 -24.53
CA TRP A 335 -22.95 -16.81 -24.84
C TRP A 335 -23.27 -17.90 -23.82
N GLU A 336 -23.40 -17.57 -22.54
CA GLU A 336 -23.79 -18.52 -21.49
C GLU A 336 -25.24 -18.98 -21.65
N ASP A 337 -26.16 -18.04 -21.92
CA ASP A 337 -27.57 -18.34 -22.20
C ASP A 337 -27.70 -19.22 -23.46
N ASP A 338 -26.96 -18.90 -24.52
CA ASP A 338 -26.89 -19.69 -25.75
C ASP A 338 -26.35 -21.10 -25.51
N ALA A 339 -25.34 -21.25 -24.65
CA ALA A 339 -24.76 -22.55 -24.32
C ALA A 339 -25.71 -23.39 -23.47
N TYR A 340 -26.42 -22.75 -22.52
CA TYR A 340 -27.44 -23.39 -21.72
C TYR A 340 -28.63 -23.83 -22.56
N ASP A 341 -29.11 -22.98 -23.46
CA ASP A 341 -30.21 -23.29 -24.37
C ASP A 341 -29.83 -24.42 -25.33
N ARG A 342 -28.62 -24.39 -25.90
CA ARG A 342 -28.09 -25.51 -26.72
C ARG A 342 -27.97 -26.80 -25.91
N TRP A 343 -27.50 -26.74 -24.66
CA TRP A 343 -27.44 -27.90 -23.79
C TRP A 343 -28.85 -28.43 -23.49
N ARG A 344 -29.80 -27.57 -23.10
CA ARG A 344 -31.20 -27.93 -22.82
C ARG A 344 -31.85 -28.59 -24.04
N ASP A 345 -31.65 -28.02 -25.22
CA ASP A 345 -32.22 -28.55 -26.46
C ASP A 345 -31.57 -29.89 -26.86
N SER A 346 -30.26 -30.08 -26.60
CA SER A 346 -29.60 -31.38 -26.79
C SER A 346 -30.17 -32.48 -25.89
N GLN A 347 -30.59 -32.14 -24.66
CA GLN A 347 -31.29 -33.08 -23.76
C GLN A 347 -32.71 -33.41 -24.25
N LEU A 348 -33.32 -32.53 -25.05
CA LEU A 348 -34.63 -32.75 -25.67
C LEU A 348 -34.53 -33.54 -26.98
N GLU A 349 -33.43 -33.40 -27.72
CA GLU A 349 -33.12 -34.22 -28.91
C GLU A 349 -32.70 -35.65 -28.54
N GLU A 350 -32.02 -35.87 -27.41
CA GLU A 350 -31.83 -37.18 -26.78
C GLU A 350 -33.09 -37.69 -26.06
N ARG A 351 -34.28 -37.51 -26.65
CA ARG A 351 -35.44 -38.28 -26.20
C ARG A 351 -35.26 -39.73 -26.66
N TYR A 352 -34.89 -40.59 -25.71
CA TYR A 352 -35.28 -41.98 -25.76
C TYR A 352 -36.77 -42.02 -26.11
N THR A 353 -37.10 -42.45 -27.33
CA THR A 353 -38.49 -42.74 -27.70
C THR A 353 -39.03 -43.76 -26.70
N ILE A 354 -40.34 -43.74 -26.42
CA ILE A 354 -40.94 -44.74 -25.50
C ILE A 354 -40.58 -46.17 -25.97
N GLU A 355 -40.37 -46.37 -27.26
CA GLU A 355 -39.86 -47.62 -27.85
C GLU A 355 -38.41 -47.96 -27.45
N ASN A 356 -37.51 -46.98 -27.36
CA ASN A 356 -36.13 -47.17 -26.87
C ASN A 356 -36.09 -47.49 -25.36
N ILE A 357 -37.00 -46.93 -24.56
CA ILE A 357 -37.11 -47.24 -23.12
C ILE A 357 -37.75 -48.62 -22.91
N LEU A 358 -38.78 -48.96 -23.69
CA LEU A 358 -39.50 -50.24 -23.57
C LEU A 358 -38.84 -51.40 -24.32
N ASN A 359 -37.81 -51.11 -25.12
CA ASN A 359 -37.09 -52.06 -25.98
C ASN A 359 -38.04 -52.94 -26.84
N LYS A 360 -39.16 -52.35 -27.27
CA LYS A 360 -40.19 -52.96 -28.10
C LYS A 360 -40.90 -51.89 -28.93
N PRO A 361 -41.26 -52.17 -30.20
CA PRO A 361 -42.04 -51.26 -31.02
C PRO A 361 -43.45 -51.11 -30.45
N LEU A 362 -43.97 -49.88 -30.44
CA LEU A 362 -45.36 -49.60 -30.10
C LEU A 362 -46.19 -49.72 -31.40
N LEU A 363 -47.13 -50.66 -31.37
CA LEU A 363 -48.00 -51.06 -32.47
C LEU A 363 -48.79 -49.90 -33.11
#